data_AF-A0A165RMK1-F1
#
_entry.id   AF-A0A165RMK1-F1
#
_cell.length_a   1.000
_cell.length_b   1.000
_cell.length_c   1.000
_cell.angle_alpha   90.00
_cell.angle_beta   90.00
_cell.angle_gamma   90.00
#
_symmetry.space_group_name_H-M   'P 1'
#
loop_
_entity.id
_entity.type
_entity.pdbx_description
1 polymer ?
#
loop_
_entity_poly.entity_id
_entity_poly.type
_entity_poly.pdbx_seq_one_letter_code
_entity_poly.pdbx_strand_id
1 'polypeptide(L)'
;MFEKASVYVIPLDLFVKLVQISSFWGSSTPTQKDAVVLQKPYDPTDPKMNPLNPEGLKPCCACPQTKSSRDECFLRHGAEADDKCKDLVQQHIACMRNLGFRL
;
A
#
# COMPACT_ATOMS: atom_id res chain seq x y z
N MET A 1 53.98 5.04 30.53
CA MET A 1 53.32 5.63 31.71
C MET A 1 51.82 5.57 31.43
N PHE A 2 51.20 4.46 31.81
CA PHE A 2 50.32 4.32 32.98
C PHE A 2 48.86 4.63 32.58
N GLU A 3 47.81 3.89 32.91
CA GLU A 3 47.57 2.55 33.45
C GLU A 3 46.05 2.45 33.63
N LYS A 4 45.43 1.31 33.32
CA LYS A 4 44.59 0.52 34.24
C LYS A 4 43.61 -0.39 33.52
N ALA A 5 43.60 -1.62 34.03
CA ALA A 5 42.88 -2.78 33.59
C ALA A 5 41.40 -2.79 34.03
N SER A 6 40.60 -3.57 33.30
CA SER A 6 39.66 -4.58 33.79
C SER A 6 38.70 -4.21 34.94
N VAL A 7 37.40 -4.06 34.65
CA VAL A 7 36.31 -4.85 35.26
C VAL A 7 35.12 -4.91 34.28
N TYR A 8 34.72 -6.14 33.95
CA TYR A 8 33.45 -6.60 33.38
C TYR A 8 32.23 -5.66 33.52
N VAL A 9 31.60 -5.31 32.40
CA VAL A 9 30.13 -5.14 32.31
C VAL A 9 29.69 -5.66 30.94
N ILE A 10 29.07 -6.84 30.93
CA ILE A 10 28.69 -7.59 29.72
C ILE A 10 27.62 -6.80 28.93
N PRO A 11 27.71 -6.74 27.59
CA PRO A 11 26.83 -5.96 26.71
C PRO A 11 25.34 -6.35 26.81
N LEU A 12 24.46 -5.37 26.62
CA LEU A 12 22.98 -5.47 26.68
C LEU A 12 22.36 -6.56 25.78
N ASP A 13 23.13 -7.17 24.87
CA ASP A 13 22.67 -8.18 23.91
C ASP A 13 22.34 -9.56 24.51
N LEU A 14 22.71 -9.82 25.77
CA LEU A 14 22.46 -11.14 26.40
C LEU A 14 21.17 -11.19 27.24
N PHE A 15 20.61 -10.05 27.66
CA PHE A 15 19.36 -10.02 28.44
C PHE A 15 18.13 -10.31 27.56
N VAL A 16 18.13 -9.87 26.30
CA VAL A 16 17.02 -10.06 25.35
C VAL A 16 16.79 -11.55 25.02
N LYS A 17 17.86 -12.35 24.99
CA LYS A 17 17.78 -13.78 24.62
C LYS A 17 17.20 -14.67 25.72
N LEU A 18 17.09 -14.20 26.97
CA LEU A 18 16.53 -14.99 28.08
C LEU A 18 15.02 -14.73 28.33
N VAL A 19 14.45 -13.62 27.85
CA VAL A 19 13.00 -13.35 27.97
C VAL A 19 12.16 -14.22 27.03
N GLN A 20 12.75 -14.74 25.94
CA GLN A 20 11.99 -15.39 24.87
C GLN A 20 11.80 -16.91 25.03
N ILE A 21 12.30 -17.55 26.11
CA ILE A 21 12.42 -19.03 26.14
C ILE A 21 11.80 -19.72 27.38
N SER A 22 10.93 -19.09 28.16
CA SER A 22 10.17 -19.83 29.18
C SER A 22 8.71 -19.41 29.24
N SER A 23 7.93 -20.10 28.40
CA SER A 23 6.57 -20.61 28.60
C SER A 23 5.62 -19.87 29.54
N PHE A 24 4.35 -19.81 29.12
CA PHE A 24 3.14 -19.72 29.95
C PHE A 24 2.48 -18.34 30.01
N TRP A 25 1.59 -18.05 29.06
CA TRP A 25 0.18 -17.88 29.42
C TRP A 25 -0.70 -17.99 28.18
N GLY A 26 -1.68 -18.89 28.24
CA GLY A 26 -2.73 -18.95 27.25
C GLY A 26 -3.50 -17.63 27.23
N SER A 27 -3.52 -17.00 26.06
CA SER A 27 -4.62 -16.12 25.67
C SER A 27 -5.28 -16.77 24.47
N SER A 28 -6.19 -17.70 24.74
CA SER A 28 -7.33 -17.93 23.85
C SER A 28 -8.12 -16.63 23.84
N THR A 29 -7.73 -15.70 22.98
CA THR A 29 -8.53 -14.51 22.70
C THR A 29 -9.88 -14.98 22.16
N PRO A 30 -10.99 -14.54 22.78
CA PRO A 30 -12.32 -14.95 22.40
C PRO A 30 -12.59 -14.58 20.95
N THR A 31 -13.18 -15.53 20.22
CA THR A 31 -13.83 -15.30 18.93
C THR A 31 -14.87 -14.19 19.12
N GLN A 32 -14.52 -12.96 18.78
CA GLN A 32 -15.49 -11.88 18.62
C GLN A 32 -16.25 -12.16 17.32
N LYS A 33 -17.23 -13.05 17.42
CA LYS A 33 -18.18 -13.34 16.35
C LYS A 33 -19.31 -12.32 16.29
N ASP A 34 -19.40 -11.39 17.24
CA ASP A 34 -20.47 -10.41 17.27
C ASP A 34 -19.92 -9.06 17.78
N ALA A 35 -20.10 -8.01 16.95
CA ALA A 35 -19.82 -6.59 17.22
C ALA A 35 -18.38 -6.05 17.02
N VAL A 36 -17.80 -6.28 15.85
CA VAL A 36 -16.89 -5.30 15.22
C VAL A 36 -17.44 -5.03 13.83
N VAL A 37 -17.83 -3.78 13.53
CA VAL A 37 -18.02 -3.36 12.14
C VAL A 37 -16.65 -3.54 11.49
N LEU A 38 -16.50 -4.65 10.77
CA LEU A 38 -15.31 -5.00 10.01
C LEU A 38 -15.05 -3.84 9.06
N GLN A 39 -14.09 -2.98 9.41
CA GLN A 39 -13.60 -1.97 8.50
C GLN A 39 -12.80 -2.71 7.43
N LYS A 40 -13.51 -3.29 6.45
CA LYS A 40 -12.91 -3.90 5.27
C LYS A 40 -12.17 -2.78 4.52
N PRO A 41 -10.92 -2.99 4.10
CA PRO A 41 -10.18 -2.00 3.32
C PRO A 41 -10.97 -1.63 2.06
N TYR A 42 -10.89 -0.35 1.66
CA TYR A 42 -11.60 0.16 0.48
C TYR A 42 -11.15 -0.60 -0.77
N ASP A 43 -12.10 -1.30 -1.39
CA ASP A 43 -11.90 -1.97 -2.66
C ASP A 43 -12.70 -1.23 -3.76
N PRO A 44 -12.04 -0.45 -4.64
CA PRO A 44 -12.70 0.30 -5.70
C PRO A 44 -13.30 -0.58 -6.81
N THR A 45 -13.05 -1.90 -6.77
CA THR A 45 -13.63 -2.88 -7.69
C THR A 45 -14.95 -3.48 -7.19
N ASP A 46 -15.32 -3.28 -5.92
CA ASP A 46 -16.62 -3.71 -5.40
C ASP A 46 -17.70 -2.69 -5.83
N PRO A 47 -18.69 -3.07 -6.66
CA PRO A 47 -19.74 -2.15 -7.12
C PRO A 47 -20.56 -1.56 -5.97
N LYS A 48 -20.59 -2.22 -4.80
CA LYS A 48 -21.25 -1.69 -3.60
C LYS A 48 -20.50 -0.52 -2.98
N MET A 49 -19.17 -0.48 -3.16
CA MET A 49 -18.30 0.57 -2.61
C MET A 49 -18.05 1.69 -3.62
N ASN A 50 -18.10 1.40 -4.93
CA ASN A 50 -18.00 2.37 -6.01
C ASN A 50 -19.15 2.22 -7.02
N PRO A 51 -20.33 2.81 -6.76
CA PRO A 51 -21.48 2.70 -7.66
C PRO A 51 -21.27 3.35 -9.04
N LEU A 52 -20.25 4.19 -9.20
CA LEU A 52 -19.86 4.79 -10.49
C LEU A 52 -19.07 3.81 -11.38
N ASN A 53 -18.65 2.68 -10.83
CA ASN A 53 -17.96 1.59 -11.53
C ASN A 53 -18.79 0.30 -11.41
N PRO A 54 -19.95 0.21 -12.09
CA PRO A 54 -20.87 -0.91 -11.95
C PRO A 54 -20.27 -2.24 -12.41
N GLU A 55 -19.31 -2.21 -13.34
CA GLU A 55 -18.60 -3.38 -13.82
C GLU A 55 -17.45 -3.82 -12.90
N GLY A 56 -17.17 -3.09 -11.82
CA GLY A 56 -16.11 -3.44 -10.88
C GLY A 56 -14.72 -3.45 -11.51
N LEU A 57 -14.50 -2.62 -12.54
CA LEU A 57 -13.24 -2.58 -13.26
C LEU A 57 -12.12 -2.04 -12.37
N LYS A 58 -10.91 -2.54 -12.61
CA LYS A 58 -9.70 -1.95 -12.03
C LYS A 58 -9.35 -0.65 -12.76
N PRO A 59 -8.67 0.31 -12.11
CA PRO A 59 -8.28 1.58 -12.75
C PRO A 59 -7.48 1.40 -14.05
N CYS A 60 -6.67 0.34 -14.16
CA CYS A 60 -5.91 0.02 -15.36
C CYS A 60 -6.77 -0.43 -16.56
N CYS A 61 -8.00 -0.90 -16.34
CA CYS A 61 -8.92 -1.41 -17.36
C CYS A 61 -10.08 -0.45 -17.65
N ALA A 62 -10.32 0.51 -16.76
CA ALA A 62 -11.48 1.38 -16.81
C ALA A 62 -11.52 2.34 -18.03
N CYS A 63 -10.33 2.73 -18.52
CA CYS A 63 -10.18 3.74 -19.55
C CYS A 63 -9.18 3.30 -20.65
N PRO A 64 -9.53 2.31 -21.50
CA PRO A 64 -8.58 1.73 -22.45
C PRO A 64 -8.14 2.71 -23.54
N GLN A 65 -9.06 3.58 -23.98
CA GLN A 65 -8.79 4.52 -25.06
C GLN A 65 -7.77 5.60 -24.65
N THR A 66 -7.99 6.29 -23.53
CA THR A 66 -7.05 7.30 -23.01
C THR A 66 -5.75 6.69 -22.48
N LYS A 67 -5.80 5.47 -21.92
CA LYS A 67 -4.60 4.73 -21.52
C LYS A 67 -3.70 4.47 -22.72
N SER A 68 -4.26 4.00 -23.84
CA SER A 68 -3.47 3.64 -25.03
C SER A 68 -2.77 4.85 -25.63
N SER A 69 -3.49 5.97 -25.78
CA SER A 69 -2.90 7.23 -26.28
C SER A 69 -1.81 7.76 -25.36
N ARG A 70 -2.02 7.71 -24.03
CA ARG A 70 -0.99 8.07 -23.05
C ARG A 70 0.23 7.15 -23.19
N ASP A 71 0.03 5.84 -23.17
CA ASP A 71 1.13 4.87 -23.20
C ASP A 71 1.97 5.02 -24.48
N GLU A 72 1.33 5.23 -25.63
CA GLU A 72 2.03 5.54 -26.88
C GLU A 72 2.88 6.81 -26.77
N CYS A 73 2.34 7.88 -26.18
CA CYS A 73 3.07 9.13 -25.99
C CYS A 73 4.32 8.94 -25.12
N PHE A 74 4.21 8.19 -24.02
CA PHE A 74 5.36 7.89 -23.15
C PHE A 74 6.42 7.05 -23.87
N LEU A 75 6.01 6.06 -24.68
CA LEU A 75 6.94 5.26 -25.49
C LEU A 75 7.67 6.09 -26.55
N ARG A 76 7.03 7.13 -27.08
CA ARG A 76 7.60 8.00 -28.12
C ARG A 76 8.54 9.07 -27.57
N HIS A 77 8.23 9.64 -26.40
CA HIS A 77 8.95 10.79 -25.85
C HIS A 77 9.94 10.46 -24.74
N GLY A 78 9.83 9.29 -24.10
CA GLY A 78 10.80 8.84 -23.10
C GLY A 78 11.02 9.86 -21.98
N ALA A 79 12.23 10.42 -21.90
CA ALA A 79 12.61 11.39 -20.87
C ALA A 79 11.84 12.73 -20.94
N GLU A 80 11.30 13.10 -22.10
CA GLU A 80 10.52 14.34 -22.29
C GLU A 80 9.00 14.12 -22.13
N ALA A 81 8.58 12.91 -21.76
CA ALA A 81 7.17 12.53 -21.72
C ALA A 81 6.37 13.29 -20.65
N ASP A 82 6.98 13.66 -19.53
CA ASP A 82 6.28 14.35 -18.43
C ASP A 82 5.67 15.69 -18.87
N ASP A 83 6.40 16.44 -19.70
CA ASP A 83 5.94 17.71 -20.25
C ASP A 83 5.08 17.50 -21.51
N LYS A 84 5.51 16.63 -22.42
CA LYS A 84 4.84 16.44 -23.73
C LYS A 84 3.54 15.64 -23.67
N CYS A 85 3.39 14.76 -22.68
CA CYS A 85 2.22 13.89 -22.55
C CYS A 85 1.25 14.35 -21.46
N LYS A 86 1.48 15.53 -20.86
CA LYS A 86 0.69 16.05 -19.73
C LYS A 86 -0.81 16.11 -20.01
N ASP A 87 -1.20 16.56 -21.21
CA ASP A 87 -2.60 16.64 -21.61
C ASP A 87 -3.26 15.25 -21.69
N LEU A 88 -2.53 14.26 -22.22
CA LEU A 88 -3.02 12.87 -22.31
C LEU A 88 -3.13 12.22 -20.92
N VAL A 89 -2.20 12.53 -20.01
CA VAL A 89 -2.29 12.11 -18.60
C VAL A 89 -3.53 12.72 -17.95
N GLN A 90 -3.78 14.02 -18.15
CA GLN A 90 -4.96 14.69 -17.60
C GLN A 90 -6.27 14.09 -18.14
N GLN A 91 -6.33 13.76 -19.44
CA GLN A 91 -7.49 13.07 -20.03
C GLN A 91 -7.71 11.69 -19.41
N HIS A 92 -6.64 10.92 -19.18
CA HIS A 92 -6.74 9.62 -18.53
C HIS A 92 -7.21 9.72 -17.07
N ILE A 93 -6.68 10.69 -16.32
CA ILE A 93 -7.12 10.99 -14.95
C ILE A 93 -8.58 11.43 -14.92
N ALA A 94 -9.01 12.29 -15.85
CA ALA A 94 -10.40 12.74 -15.95
C ALA A 94 -11.35 11.55 -16.17
N CYS A 95 -10.98 10.62 -17.05
CA CYS A 95 -11.75 9.40 -17.26
C CYS A 95 -11.89 8.56 -15.98
N MET A 96 -10.80 8.34 -15.25
CA MET A 96 -10.85 7.58 -13.99
C MET A 96 -11.65 8.31 -12.89
N ARG A 97 -11.57 9.65 -12.81
CA ARG A 97 -12.36 10.46 -11.87
C ARG A 97 -13.86 10.35 -12.12
N ASN A 98 -14.28 10.27 -13.39
CA ASN A 98 -15.69 10.08 -13.73
C ASN A 98 -16.25 8.74 -13.23
N LEU A 99 -15.38 7.74 -13.07
CA LEU A 99 -15.73 6.41 -12.53
C LEU A 99 -15.54 6.32 -11.02
N GLY A 100 -15.27 7.43 -10.33
CA GLY A 100 -15.18 7.47 -8.86
C GLY A 100 -13.86 6.97 -8.26
N PHE A 101 -12.83 6.72 -9.07
CA PHE A 101 -11.52 6.36 -8.54
C PHE A 101 -10.85 7.59 -7.91
N ARG A 102 -10.30 7.42 -6.70
CA ARG A 102 -9.46 8.44 -6.04
C ARG A 102 -7.99 8.20 -6.41
N LEU A 103 -7.36 9.20 -7.02
CA LEU A 103 -6.01 9.16 -7.59
C LEU A 103 -5.14 10.25 -6.98
#